data_AF-A0A127SNI7-F1
#
_entry.id   AF-A0A127SNI7-F1
#
_cell.length_a   1.000
_cell.length_b   1.000
_cell.length_c   1.000
_cell.angle_alpha   90.00
_cell.angle_beta   90.00
_cell.angle_gamma   90.00
#
_symmetry.space_group_name_H-M   'P 1'
#
loop_
_entity.id
_entity.type
_entity.pdbx_description
1 polymer ?
#
loop_
_entity_poly.entity_id
_entity_poly.type
_entity_poly.pdbx_seq_one_letter_code
_entity_poly.pdbx_strand_id
1 'polypeptide(L)'
;FADAMLCDIHFKVPYIGDLIRDTDCPAVEDYNDFAEALEDIWQKDGMLLTYAAVLEAEKPETLRGACELLQDLDNYQRITEDAYGYGQQRLQETLGLDDEAIYELDGYMDFEKYGQDCTENDCVTKTEFGLLRRLDPPFPEQTQGQRMM
;
A
#
# COMPACT_ATOMS: atom_id res chain seq x y z
N PHE A 1 -22.68 -32.62 -9.00
CA PHE A 1 -21.70 -31.55 -8.79
C PHE A 1 -21.68 -30.75 -10.08
N ALA A 2 -22.27 -29.55 -10.07
CA ALA A 2 -22.31 -28.69 -11.23
C ALA A 2 -21.00 -27.92 -11.28
N ASP A 3 -20.23 -28.16 -12.34
CA ASP A 3 -18.96 -27.51 -12.63
C ASP A 3 -19.30 -26.08 -13.11
N ALA A 4 -19.23 -25.10 -12.21
CA ALA A 4 -19.47 -23.70 -12.54
C ALA A 4 -18.17 -23.10 -13.06
N MET A 5 -18.01 -23.10 -14.38
CA MET A 5 -16.87 -22.48 -15.04
C MET A 5 -17.04 -20.95 -14.96
N LEU A 6 -16.17 -20.28 -14.19
CA LEU A 6 -16.09 -18.82 -14.13
C LEU A 6 -15.50 -18.31 -15.45
N CYS A 7 -16.36 -17.81 -16.34
CA CYS A 7 -15.92 -17.37 -17.67
C CYS A 7 -15.42 -15.92 -17.73
N ASP A 8 -15.78 -15.05 -16.78
CA ASP A 8 -15.29 -13.66 -16.71
C ASP A 8 -15.52 -13.06 -15.31
N ILE A 9 -14.48 -12.46 -14.73
CA ILE A 9 -14.57 -11.68 -13.50
C ILE A 9 -14.45 -10.19 -13.86
N HIS A 10 -15.56 -9.48 -13.78
CA HIS A 10 -15.58 -8.02 -13.94
C HIS A 10 -15.54 -7.35 -12.57
N PHE A 11 -14.36 -6.94 -12.14
CA PHE A 11 -14.22 -6.06 -10.98
C PHE A 11 -14.85 -4.69 -11.29
N LYS A 12 -15.60 -4.13 -10.33
CA LYS A 12 -16.06 -2.73 -10.39
C LYS A 12 -14.88 -1.74 -10.46
N VAL A 13 -13.69 -2.18 -10.04
CA VAL A 13 -12.41 -1.50 -10.19
C VAL A 13 -11.57 -2.23 -11.24
N PRO A 14 -11.61 -1.84 -12.53
CA PRO A 14 -10.99 -2.64 -13.59
C PRO A 14 -9.48 -2.84 -13.38
N TYR A 15 -8.78 -1.85 -12.82
CA TYR A 15 -7.34 -1.93 -12.59
C TYR A 15 -6.91 -2.90 -11.48
N ILE A 16 -7.78 -3.25 -10.52
CA ILE A 16 -7.42 -4.24 -9.48
C ILE A 16 -7.36 -5.64 -10.09
N GLY A 17 -8.29 -5.95 -11.00
CA GLY A 17 -8.30 -7.23 -11.71
C GLY A 17 -7.04 -7.44 -12.54
N ASP A 18 -6.53 -6.38 -13.18
CA ASP A 18 -5.31 -6.43 -13.99
C ASP A 18 -4.04 -6.69 -13.15
N LEU A 19 -4.05 -6.32 -11.87
CA LEU A 19 -2.91 -6.50 -10.95
C LEU A 19 -2.83 -7.91 -10.37
N ILE A 20 -3.94 -8.66 -10.36
CA ILE A 20 -3.99 -10.03 -9.86
C ILE A 20 -3.66 -10.98 -11.00
N ARG A 21 -2.46 -11.58 -10.97
CA ARG A 21 -2.04 -12.58 -11.95
C ARG A 21 -2.59 -13.95 -11.58
N ASP A 22 -3.89 -14.15 -11.78
CA ASP A 22 -4.52 -15.40 -11.38
C ASP A 22 -4.06 -16.58 -12.26
N THR A 23 -3.24 -17.47 -11.67
CA THR A 23 -2.66 -18.63 -12.37
C THR A 23 -3.35 -19.95 -11.98
N ASP A 24 -4.22 -19.95 -10.97
CA ASP A 24 -4.63 -21.17 -10.26
C ASP A 24 -6.14 -21.53 -10.32
N CYS A 25 -6.96 -20.82 -11.11
CA CYS A 25 -8.40 -21.09 -11.26
C CYS A 25 -9.13 -21.23 -9.89
N PRO A 26 -9.29 -20.14 -9.11
CA PRO A 26 -9.83 -20.18 -7.76
C PRO A 26 -11.26 -20.69 -7.70
N ALA A 27 -11.66 -21.18 -6.52
CA ALA A 27 -13.04 -21.58 -6.30
C ALA A 27 -13.95 -20.33 -6.24
N VAL A 28 -15.25 -20.52 -6.49
CA VAL A 28 -16.25 -19.45 -6.36
C VAL A 28 -16.28 -18.86 -4.94
N GLU A 29 -15.98 -19.67 -3.92
CA GLU A 29 -15.88 -19.21 -2.54
C GLU A 29 -14.75 -18.19 -2.36
N ASP A 30 -13.56 -18.42 -2.93
CA ASP A 30 -12.42 -17.50 -2.84
C ASP A 30 -12.73 -16.12 -3.46
N TYR A 31 -13.46 -16.10 -4.58
CA TYR A 31 -13.90 -14.86 -5.21
C TYR A 31 -14.96 -14.11 -4.41
N ASN A 32 -15.87 -14.82 -3.73
CA ASN A 32 -16.87 -14.20 -2.89
C ASN A 32 -16.21 -13.57 -1.66
N ASP A 33 -15.30 -14.28 -1.00
CA ASP A 33 -14.53 -13.78 0.14
C ASP A 33 -13.71 -12.53 -0.25
N PHE A 34 -13.09 -12.57 -1.43
CA PHE A 34 -12.36 -11.42 -1.98
C PHE A 34 -13.29 -10.23 -2.23
N ALA A 35 -14.45 -10.46 -2.84
CA ALA A 35 -15.41 -9.40 -3.16
C ALA A 35 -15.98 -8.74 -1.91
N GLU A 36 -16.27 -9.52 -0.87
CA GLU A 36 -16.73 -9.02 0.43
C GLU A 36 -15.66 -8.14 1.09
N ALA A 37 -14.42 -8.62 1.19
CA ALA A 37 -13.32 -7.84 1.75
C ALA A 37 -13.02 -6.57 0.94
N LEU A 38 -13.19 -6.61 -0.39
CA LEU A 38 -13.01 -5.44 -1.24
C LEU A 38 -14.13 -4.41 -1.05
N GLU A 39 -15.36 -4.85 -0.78
CA GLU A 39 -16.50 -3.97 -0.48
C GLU A 39 -16.30 -3.21 0.85
N ASP A 40 -15.69 -3.86 1.84
CA ASP A 40 -15.39 -3.24 3.15
C ASP A 40 -14.44 -2.05 3.07
N ILE A 41 -13.50 -2.07 2.11
CA ILE A 41 -12.58 -0.96 1.88
C ILE A 41 -13.08 0.04 0.84
N TRP A 42 -14.03 -0.35 -0.03
CA TRP A 42 -14.52 0.50 -1.12
C TRP A 42 -15.06 1.84 -0.62
N GLN A 43 -15.75 1.84 0.52
CA GLN A 43 -16.37 3.05 1.09
C GLN A 43 -15.38 3.93 1.86
N LYS A 44 -14.14 3.46 2.07
CA LYS A 44 -13.10 4.20 2.81
C LYS A 44 -12.25 4.98 1.82
N ASP A 45 -12.12 6.27 2.05
CA ASP A 45 -11.37 7.15 1.17
C ASP A 45 -9.90 6.71 1.04
N GLY A 46 -9.38 6.72 -0.18
CA GLY A 46 -8.01 6.32 -0.49
C GLY A 46 -7.65 4.83 -0.33
N MET A 47 -8.46 4.00 0.33
CA MET A 47 -8.09 2.61 0.64
C MET A 47 -7.96 1.71 -0.59
N LEU A 48 -8.79 1.94 -1.62
CA LEU A 48 -8.65 1.24 -2.90
C LEU A 48 -7.34 1.57 -3.60
N LEU A 49 -6.84 2.81 -3.46
CA LEU A 49 -5.54 3.21 -4.03
C LEU A 49 -4.39 2.65 -3.20
N THR A 50 -4.52 2.61 -1.87
CA THR A 50 -3.56 1.91 -1.00
C THR A 50 -3.46 0.44 -1.39
N TYR A 51 -4.59 -0.24 -1.54
CA TYR A 51 -4.59 -1.65 -1.91
C TYR A 51 -4.01 -1.90 -3.31
N ALA A 52 -4.29 -1.03 -4.29
CA ALA A 52 -3.67 -1.12 -5.61
C ALA A 52 -2.15 -0.94 -5.57
N ALA A 53 -1.65 0.00 -4.75
CA ALA A 53 -0.22 0.16 -4.51
C ALA A 53 0.39 -1.13 -3.89
N VAL A 54 -0.30 -1.74 -2.93
CA VAL A 54 0.14 -3.01 -2.31
C VAL A 54 0.22 -4.13 -3.34
N LEU A 55 -0.80 -4.29 -4.17
CA LEU A 55 -0.80 -5.31 -5.23
C LEU A 55 0.34 -5.09 -6.24
N GLU A 56 0.64 -3.85 -6.60
CA GLU A 56 1.77 -3.54 -7.51
C GLU A 56 3.13 -3.81 -6.87
N ALA A 57 3.27 -3.53 -5.57
CA ALA A 57 4.51 -3.73 -4.83
C ALA A 57 4.77 -5.22 -4.52
N GLU A 58 3.77 -5.94 -4.03
CA GLU A 58 3.87 -7.34 -3.58
C GLU A 58 3.69 -8.35 -4.71
N LYS A 59 2.94 -7.98 -5.77
CA LYS A 59 2.68 -8.81 -6.97
C LYS A 59 2.23 -10.24 -6.63
N PRO A 60 1.11 -10.43 -5.91
CA PRO A 60 0.64 -11.76 -5.56
C PRO A 60 0.38 -12.61 -6.81
N GLU A 61 0.81 -13.87 -6.78
CA GLU A 61 0.63 -14.83 -7.87
C GLU A 61 -0.73 -15.54 -7.85
N THR A 62 -1.51 -15.35 -6.78
CA THR A 62 -2.82 -16.00 -6.59
C THR A 62 -3.84 -15.02 -6.03
N LEU A 63 -5.12 -15.27 -6.31
CA LEU A 63 -6.23 -14.52 -5.69
C LEU A 63 -6.17 -14.60 -4.16
N ARG A 64 -5.84 -15.78 -3.62
CA ARG A 64 -5.69 -15.96 -2.17
C ARG A 64 -4.61 -15.06 -1.58
N GLY A 65 -3.45 -14.96 -2.22
CA GLY A 65 -2.40 -14.01 -1.80
C GLY A 65 -2.88 -12.56 -1.87
N ALA A 66 -3.68 -12.21 -2.88
CA ALA A 66 -4.32 -10.90 -2.94
C ALA A 66 -5.31 -10.67 -1.78
N CYS A 67 -6.10 -11.67 -1.38
CA CYS A 67 -6.97 -11.61 -0.20
C CYS A 67 -6.17 -11.41 1.09
N GLU A 68 -5.06 -12.14 1.26
CA GLU A 68 -4.20 -12.04 2.45
C GLU A 68 -3.63 -10.62 2.60
N LEU A 69 -3.17 -10.01 1.49
CA LEU A 69 -2.73 -8.62 1.46
C LEU A 69 -3.85 -7.62 1.77
N LEU A 70 -5.07 -7.92 1.33
CA LEU A 70 -6.23 -7.05 1.59
C LEU A 70 -6.63 -7.08 3.08
N GLN A 71 -6.47 -8.24 3.73
CA GLN A 71 -6.74 -8.41 5.15
C GLN A 71 -5.66 -7.77 6.03
N ASP A 72 -4.40 -7.74 5.57
CA ASP A 72 -3.25 -7.10 6.23
C ASP A 72 -3.04 -5.63 5.80
N LEU A 73 -4.08 -4.97 5.28
CA LEU A 73 -3.93 -3.64 4.67
C LEU A 73 -3.52 -2.55 5.68
N ASP A 74 -3.77 -2.78 6.98
CA ASP A 74 -3.32 -1.91 8.07
C ASP A 74 -1.80 -1.95 8.31
N ASN A 75 -1.12 -2.98 7.82
CA ASN A 75 0.34 -3.06 7.77
C ASN A 75 0.95 -2.21 6.64
N TYR A 76 0.13 -1.54 5.83
CA TYR A 76 0.59 -0.70 4.73
C TYR A 76 0.11 0.73 4.89
N GLN A 77 0.99 1.66 4.51
CA GLN A 77 0.64 3.07 4.49
C GLN A 77 1.04 3.69 3.15
N ARG A 78 0.04 4.24 2.47
CA ARG A 78 0.25 5.07 1.28
C ARG A 78 0.58 6.48 1.73
N ILE A 79 1.71 6.99 1.25
CA ILE A 79 2.18 8.35 1.55
C ILE A 79 1.63 9.26 0.45
N THR A 80 0.82 10.24 0.84
CA THR A 80 0.12 11.13 -0.09
C THR A 80 0.74 12.52 -0.18
N GLU A 81 1.54 12.85 0.82
CA GLU A 81 2.25 14.09 1.02
C GLU A 81 3.60 14.06 0.29
N ASP A 82 4.20 15.24 0.14
CA ASP A 82 5.60 15.35 -0.24
C ASP A 82 6.52 15.04 0.95
N ALA A 83 7.83 15.20 0.76
CA ALA A 83 8.80 14.92 1.82
C ALA A 83 8.58 15.81 3.06
N TYR A 84 8.11 17.04 2.90
CA TYR A 84 7.81 17.91 4.04
C TYR A 84 6.65 17.35 4.86
N GLY A 85 5.50 17.07 4.23
CA GLY A 85 4.34 16.52 4.94
C GLY A 85 4.60 15.12 5.50
N TYR A 86 5.35 14.29 4.77
CA TYR A 86 5.75 12.97 5.29
C TYR A 86 6.68 13.09 6.51
N GLY A 87 7.60 14.05 6.51
CA GLY A 87 8.45 14.33 7.67
C GLY A 87 7.64 14.74 8.91
N GLN A 88 6.62 15.59 8.74
CA GLN A 88 5.71 15.96 9.82
C GLN A 88 4.98 14.73 10.37
N GLN A 89 4.34 13.97 9.48
CA GLN A 89 3.60 12.76 9.84
C GLN A 89 4.49 11.74 10.57
N ARG A 90 5.70 11.48 10.07
CA ARG A 90 6.62 10.54 10.70
C ARG A 90 7.03 10.97 12.09
N LEU A 91 7.22 12.26 12.31
CA LEU A 91 7.54 12.79 13.63
C LEU A 91 6.35 12.62 14.60
N GLN A 92 5.12 12.88 14.14
CA GLN A 92 3.91 12.64 14.92
C GLN A 92 3.79 11.17 15.35
N GLU A 93 3.94 10.24 14.40
CA GLU A 93 3.85 8.81 14.69
C GLU A 93 4.96 8.33 15.63
N THR A 94 6.20 8.80 15.43
CA THR A 94 7.36 8.34 16.20
C THR A 94 7.39 8.89 17.62
N LEU A 95 6.91 10.12 17.84
CA LEU A 95 6.97 10.80 19.14
C LEU A 95 5.60 10.98 19.80
N GLY A 96 4.51 10.60 19.13
CA GLY A 96 3.14 10.80 19.61
C GLY A 96 2.74 12.28 19.67
N LEU A 97 3.20 13.09 18.71
CA LEU A 97 2.88 14.53 18.65
C LEU A 97 1.54 14.77 17.97
N ASP A 98 0.83 15.79 18.42
CA ASP A 98 -0.36 16.32 17.75
C ASP A 98 0.03 17.42 16.74
N ASP A 99 -0.97 17.94 16.02
CA ASP A 99 -0.77 18.99 15.01
C ASP A 99 -0.27 20.31 15.61
N GLU A 100 -0.64 20.62 16.85
CA GLU A 100 -0.20 21.84 17.55
C GLU A 100 1.29 21.76 17.85
N ALA A 101 1.77 20.63 18.36
CA ALA A 101 3.19 20.40 18.59
C ALA A 101 4.02 20.44 17.29
N ILE A 102 3.50 19.92 16.18
CA ILE A 102 4.16 20.04 14.87
C ILE A 102 4.23 21.50 14.43
N TYR A 103 3.14 22.26 14.60
CA TYR A 103 3.09 23.68 14.25
C TYR A 103 4.08 24.51 15.08
N GLU A 104 4.26 24.21 16.37
CA GLU A 104 5.26 24.88 17.21
C GLU A 104 6.71 24.61 16.77
N LEU A 105 6.95 23.46 16.15
CA LEU A 105 8.26 23.09 15.60
C LEU A 105 8.51 23.69 14.20
N ASP A 106 7.48 24.24 13.55
CA ASP A 106 7.62 24.85 12.23
C ASP A 106 8.58 26.05 12.29
N GLY A 107 9.56 26.05 11.38
CA GLY A 107 10.67 27.02 11.35
C GLY A 107 11.86 26.69 12.25
N TYR A 108 11.75 25.73 13.18
CA TYR A 108 12.89 25.19 13.94
C TYR A 108 13.40 23.86 13.39
N MET A 109 12.50 23.08 12.78
CA MET A 109 12.79 21.78 12.22
C MET A 109 12.77 21.80 10.69
N ASP A 110 13.71 21.08 10.09
CA ASP A 110 13.73 20.84 8.64
C ASP A 110 12.94 19.55 8.34
N PHE A 111 11.62 19.70 8.24
CA PHE A 111 10.72 18.56 7.98
C PHE A 111 10.95 17.93 6.62
N GLU A 112 11.31 18.72 5.61
CA GLU A 112 11.59 18.20 4.27
C GLU A 112 12.79 17.25 4.29
N LYS A 113 13.90 17.67 4.92
CA LYS A 113 15.08 16.81 5.08
C LYS A 113 14.77 15.59 5.93
N TYR A 114 14.06 15.76 7.04
CA TYR A 114 13.69 14.64 7.90
C TYR A 114 12.81 13.62 7.16
N GLY A 115 11.85 14.07 6.36
CA GLY A 115 11.01 13.19 5.55
C GLY A 115 11.77 12.48 4.43
N GLN A 116 12.78 13.11 3.83
CA GLN A 116 13.69 12.43 2.89
C GLN A 116 14.43 11.29 3.58
N ASP A 117 15.02 11.55 4.75
CA ASP A 117 15.71 10.53 5.55
C ASP A 117 14.74 9.40 5.97
N CYS A 118 13.50 9.74 6.36
CA CYS A 118 12.46 8.74 6.67
C CYS A 118 12.06 7.90 5.45
N THR A 119 11.98 8.51 4.26
CA THR A 119 11.63 7.80 3.02
C THR A 119 12.62 6.67 2.74
N GLU A 120 13.91 6.94 2.96
CA GLU A 120 14.97 5.94 2.84
C GLU A 120 14.89 4.89 3.95
N ASN A 121 14.80 5.32 5.21
CA ASN A 121 14.80 4.41 6.36
C ASN A 121 13.57 3.48 6.41
N ASP A 122 12.41 3.97 5.99
CA ASP A 122 11.16 3.19 5.97
C ASP A 122 11.03 2.31 4.70
N CYS A 123 12.06 2.27 3.85
CA CYS A 123 12.09 1.50 2.61
C CYS A 123 10.88 1.80 1.70
N VAL A 124 10.53 3.08 1.58
CA VAL A 124 9.38 3.52 0.77
C VAL A 124 9.56 3.10 -0.69
N THR A 125 8.57 2.39 -1.21
CA THR A 125 8.53 1.91 -2.59
C THR A 125 7.62 2.79 -3.42
N LYS A 126 8.06 3.13 -4.64
CA LYS A 126 7.27 3.86 -5.61
C LYS A 126 6.40 2.91 -6.43
N THR A 127 5.11 3.21 -6.51
CA THR A 127 4.10 2.51 -7.32
C THR A 127 3.43 3.51 -8.26
N GLU A 128 2.65 3.04 -9.23
CA GLU A 128 1.79 3.89 -10.07
C GLU A 128 0.67 4.56 -9.25
N PHE A 129 0.33 3.99 -8.10
CA PHE A 129 -0.74 4.49 -7.22
C PHE A 129 -0.24 5.38 -6.07
N GLY A 130 1.06 5.67 -6.03
CA GLY A 130 1.71 6.55 -5.05
C GLY A 130 2.94 5.92 -4.39
N LEU A 131 3.42 6.59 -3.34
CA LEU A 131 4.47 6.08 -2.48
C LEU A 131 3.85 5.17 -1.42
N LEU A 132 4.51 4.05 -1.13
CA LEU A 132 4.01 3.03 -0.22
C LEU A 132 5.12 2.57 0.72
N ARG A 133 4.81 2.40 2.00
CA ARG A 133 5.63 1.63 2.94
C ARG A 133 4.85 0.48 3.54
N ARG A 134 5.57 -0.57 3.94
CA ARG A 134 5.09 -1.66 4.78
C ARG A 134 5.67 -1.47 6.18
N LEU A 135 4.83 -1.57 7.22
CA LEU A 135 5.21 -1.23 8.58
C LEU A 135 6.09 -2.32 9.21
N ASP A 136 5.72 -3.60 9.06
CA ASP A 136 6.50 -4.73 9.56
C ASP A 136 6.32 -6.02 8.75
N PRO A 137 7.41 -6.68 8.31
CA PRO A 137 8.74 -6.09 8.13
C PRO A 137 8.72 -5.06 6.99
N PRO A 138 9.61 -4.06 6.93
CA PRO A 138 9.67 -3.15 5.79
C PRO A 138 9.95 -3.90 4.47
N PHE A 139 9.72 -3.24 3.34
CA PHE A 139 10.18 -3.77 2.05
C PHE A 139 11.70 -3.98 2.09
N PRO A 140 12.23 -5.00 1.41
CA PRO A 140 13.68 -5.17 1.33
C PRO A 140 14.28 -3.91 0.69
N GLU A 141 15.39 -3.42 1.26
CA GLU A 141 16.14 -2.29 0.70
C GLU A 141 16.37 -2.57 -0.79
N GLN A 142 15.73 -1.76 -1.64
CA GLN A 142 16.03 -1.79 -3.05
C GLN A 142 17.46 -1.31 -3.17
N THR A 143 18.40 -2.23 -3.36
CA THR A 143 19.80 -1.88 -3.62
C THR A 143 19.77 -1.10 -4.92
N GLN A 144 19.69 0.23 -4.85
CA GLN A 144 20.03 1.08 -5.97
C GLN A 144 21.46 0.70 -6.30
N GLY A 145 21.61 -0.15 -7.31
CA GLY A 145 22.90 -0.61 -7.76
C GLY A 145 23.79 0.60 -7.93
N GLN A 146 24.98 0.54 -7.34
CA GLN A 146 26.06 1.49 -7.59
C GLN A 146 26.10 1.85 -9.07
N ARG A 147 25.54 3.00 -9.43
CA ARG A 147 25.98 3.78 -10.59
C ARG A 147 26.76 4.95 -10.04
N MET A 148 27.92 4.62 -9.48
CA MET A 148 29.10 5.44 -9.73
C MET A 148 29.52 5.18 -11.18
N MET A 149 29.22 6.11 -12.07
CA MET A 149 30.12 6.57 -13.13
C MET A 149 29.82 8.04 -13.43
#